data_AF-A0A395D5R4-F1
#
_entry.id   AF-A0A395D5R4-F1
#
_cell.length_a   1.000
_cell.length_b   1.000
_cell.length_c   1.000
_cell.angle_alpha   90.00
_cell.angle_beta   90.00
_cell.angle_gamma   90.00
#
_symmetry.space_group_name_H-M   'P 1'
#
loop_
_entity.id
_entity.type
_entity.pdbx_description
1 polymer ?
#
loop_
_entity_poly.entity_id
_entity_poly.type
_entity_poly.pdbx_seq_one_letter_code
_entity_poly.pdbx_strand_id
1 'polypeptide(L)' 'MTIDRIVMAFAGTVILMSLGLSQLFSPWWLLLAAFVGVNLLQAAFTGFCPLAIVLKKLGYAPGAAF' A
#
# COMPACT_ATOMS: atom_id res chain seq x y z
N MET A 1 15.46 4.46 4.43
CA MET A 1 14.02 4.17 4.54
C MET A 1 13.85 2.69 4.29
N THR A 2 13.33 1.93 5.25
CA THR A 2 13.02 0.51 5.02
C THR A 2 11.87 0.39 4.03
N ILE A 3 11.86 -0.66 3.22
CA ILE A 3 10.76 -0.95 2.28
C ILE A 3 9.41 -0.88 3.00
N ASP A 4 9.33 -1.43 4.21
CA ASP A 4 8.19 -1.33 5.12
C ASP A 4 7.61 0.07 5.28
N ARG A 5 8.46 1.03 5.64
CA ARG A 5 8.02 2.41 5.86
C ARG A 5 7.52 3.07 4.58
N ILE A 6 8.14 2.76 3.45
CA ILE A 6 7.73 3.29 2.15
C ILE A 6 6.38 2.71 1.76
N VAL A 7 6.20 1.40 1.93
CA VAL A 7 4.94 0.70 1.62
C VAL A 7 3.81 1.21 2.51
N MET A 8 4.02 1.34 3.82
CA MET A 8 3.02 1.88 4.75
C MET A 8 2.64 3.32 4.42
N ALA A 9 3.63 4.19 4.15
CA ALA A 9 3.37 5.58 3.81
C ALA A 9 2.58 5.70 2.50
N PHE A 10 3.00 4.97 1.46
CA PHE A 10 2.32 4.94 0.17
C PHE A 10 0.89 4.43 0.29
N ALA A 11 0.69 3.31 0.97
CA ALA A 11 -0.61 2.75 1.27
C ALA A 11 -1.53 3.75 1.97
N GLY A 12 -1.05 4.39 3.03
CA GLY A 12 -1.80 5.39 3.78
C GLY A 12 -2.19 6.58 2.92
N THR A 13 -1.28 7.10 2.09
CA THR A 13 -1.59 8.20 1.17
C THR A 13 -2.66 7.83 0.16
N VAL A 14 -2.58 6.64 -0.44
CA VAL A 14 -3.58 6.19 -1.43
C VAL A 14 -4.94 5.99 -0.79
N ILE A 15 -5.00 5.45 0.44
CA ILE A 15 -6.27 5.28 1.18
C ILE A 15 -6.89 6.64 1.52
N LEU A 16 -6.12 7.60 2.06
CA LEU A 16 -6.62 8.93 2.39
C LEU A 16 -7.08 9.69 1.14
N MET A 17 -6.32 9.57 0.04
CA MET A 17 -6.71 10.16 -1.24
C MET A 17 -8.01 9.53 -1.77
N SER A 18 -8.14 8.20 -1.70
CA SER A 18 -9.35 7.49 -2.11
C SER A 18 -10.57 7.88 -1.26
N LEU A 19 -10.39 8.06 0.05
CA LEU A 19 -11.42 8.57 0.96
C LEU A 19 -11.86 9.99 0.60
N GLY A 20 -10.90 10.90 0.35
CA GLY A 20 -11.21 12.26 -0.08
C GLY A 20 -11.96 12.30 -1.41
N LEU A 21 -11.52 11.52 -2.40
CA LEU A 21 -12.19 11.42 -3.69
C LEU A 21 -13.55 10.72 -3.59
N SER A 22 -13.71 9.79 -2.65
CA SER A 22 -15.00 9.15 -2.38
C SER A 22 -16.05 10.15 -1.89
N GLN A 23 -15.65 11.14 -1.10
CA GLN A 23 -16.55 12.17 -0.59
C GLN A 23 -16.83 13.27 -1.64
N LEU A 24 -15.84 13.60 -2.47
CA LEU A 24 -15.93 14.70 -3.43
C LEU A 24 -16.54 14.30 -4.80
N PHE A 25 -16.32 13.07 -5.25
CA PHE A 25 -16.73 12.62 -6.58
C PHE A 25 -17.71 11.45 -6.54
N SER A 26 -17.31 10.32 -5.96
CA SER A 26 -18.15 9.12 -5.98
C SER A 26 -17.64 8.01 -5.03
N PRO A 27 -18.53 7.30 -4.31
CA PRO A 27 -18.15 6.21 -3.42
C PRO A 27 -17.44 5.02 -4.10
N TRP A 28 -17.46 4.92 -5.43
CA TRP A 28 -16.69 3.92 -6.18
C TRP A 28 -15.18 4.00 -5.93
N TRP A 29 -14.65 5.15 -5.48
CA TRP A 29 -13.24 5.28 -5.07
C TRP A 29 -12.85 4.45 -3.84
N LEU A 30 -13.83 4.03 -3.02
CA LEU A 30 -13.56 3.13 -1.89
C LEU A 30 -13.12 1.74 -2.35
N LEU A 31 -13.45 1.31 -3.57
CA LEU A 31 -12.93 0.06 -4.13
C LEU A 31 -11.42 0.12 -4.33
N LEU A 32 -10.87 1.29 -4.67
CA LEU A 32 -9.43 1.48 -4.76
C LEU A 32 -8.78 1.34 -3.38
N ALA A 33 -9.37 1.95 -2.35
CA ALA A 33 -8.93 1.79 -0.97
C ALA A 33 -9.04 0.33 -0.50
N ALA A 34 -10.13 -0.36 -0.84
CA ALA A 34 -10.34 -1.77 -0.51
C ALA A 34 -9.32 -2.67 -1.20
N PHE A 35 -9.01 -2.43 -2.48
CA PHE A 35 -7.99 -3.17 -3.20
C PHE A 35 -6.61 -3.01 -2.55
N VAL A 36 -6.23 -1.77 -2.21
CA VAL A 36 -4.96 -1.51 -1.48
C VAL A 36 -4.96 -2.20 -0.12
N GLY A 37 -6.07 -2.15 0.61
CA GLY A 37 -6.24 -2.81 1.91
C GLY A 37 -6.09 -4.34 1.83
N VAL A 38 -6.72 -4.99 0.85
CA VAL A 38 -6.58 -6.44 0.62
C VAL A 38 -5.15 -6.82 0.27
N ASN A 39 -4.46 -6.02 -0.54
CA ASN A 39 -3.05 -6.27 -0.88
C ASN A 39 -2.13 -6.14 0.34
N LEU A 40 -2.37 -5.17 1.23
CA LEU A 40 -1.64 -5.05 2.49
C LEU A 40 -1.94 -6.21 3.44
N LEU A 41 -3.21 -6.60 3.55
CA LEU A 41 -3.62 -7.73 4.38
C LEU A 41 -2.92 -9.01 3.91
N GLN A 42 -2.97 -9.29 2.61
CA GLN A 42 -2.26 -10.42 2.03
C GLN A 42 -0.75 -10.34 2.28
N ALA A 43 -0.15 -9.16 2.13
CA ALA A 43 1.28 -8.96 2.39
C ALA A 43 1.66 -9.18 3.86
N ALA A 44 0.79 -8.83 4.83
CA ALA A 44 1.03 -9.09 6.24
C ALA A 44 1.06 -10.59 6.59
N PHE A 45 0.31 -11.43 5.86
CA PHE A 45 0.30 -12.88 6.07
C PHE A 45 1.33 -13.64 5.21
N THR A 46 1.66 -13.13 4.03
CA THR A 46 2.51 -13.84 3.05
C THR A 46 3.90 -13.22 2.88
N GLY A 47 4.16 -12.03 3.42
CA GLY A 47 5.35 -11.23 3.14
C GLY A 47 5.42 -10.73 1.70
N PHE A 48 4.41 -11.01 0.86
CA PHE A 48 4.45 -10.77 -0.57
C PHE A 48 3.75 -9.45 -0.91
N CYS A 49 4.48 -8.33 -0.81
CA CYS A 49 4.01 -7.04 -1.33
C CYS A 49 4.63 -6.78 -2.71
N PRO A 50 3.85 -6.63 -3.81
CA PRO A 50 4.41 -6.31 -5.13
C PRO A 50 5.21 -5.00 -5.11
N LEU A 51 4.78 -4.04 -4.30
CA LEU A 51 5.51 -2.79 -4.08
C LEU A 51 6.88 -3.04 -3.40
N ALA A 52 6.94 -3.97 -2.44
CA ALA A 52 8.20 -4.38 -1.82
C ALA A 52 9.15 -5.05 -2.82
N ILE A 53 8.63 -5.87 -3.73
CA ILE A 53 9.44 -6.51 -4.79
C ILE A 53 10.02 -5.47 -5.74
N VAL A 54 9.22 -4.47 -6.13
CA VAL A 54 9.68 -3.35 -6.97
C VAL A 54 10.73 -2.51 -6.25
N LEU A 55 10.51 -2.16 -4.98
CA LEU A 55 11.46 -1.40 -4.16
C LEU A 55 12.76 -2.18 -3.90
N LYS A 56 12.67 -3.50 -3.71
CA LYS A 56 13.84 -4.39 -3.60
C LYS A 56 14.64 -4.42 -4.90
N LYS A 57 13.98 -4.44 -6.07
CA LYS A 57 14.64 -4.31 -7.38
C LYS A 57 15.27 -2.93 -7.60
N LEU A 58 14.72 -1.87 -6.98
CA LEU A 58 15.29 -0.53 -7.00
C LEU A 58 16.47 -0.33 -6.01
N GLY A 59 16.84 -1.36 -5.24
CA GLY A 59 17.99 -1.32 -4.32
C GLY A 59 17.68 -0.82 -2.90
N TYR A 60 16.39 -0.73 -2.51
CA TYR A 60 16.03 -0.42 -1.13
C TYR A 60 16.18 -1.64 -0.23
N ALA A 61 16.64 -1.43 1.01
CA ALA A 61 16.80 -2.51 1.98
C ALA A 61 15.42 -2.98 2.52
N PRO A 62 15.10 -4.30 2.46
CA PRO A 62 13.91 -4.83 3.10
C PRO A 62 13.95 -4.55 4.61
N GLY A 63 12.80 -4.11 5.14
CA GLY A 63 12.63 -3.93 6.58
C GLY A 63 12.23 -5.24 7.24
N ALA A 64 12.24 -5.28 8.57
CA ALA A 64 11.92 -6.49 9.33
C ALA A 64 10.49 -7.03 9.17
N ALA A 65 9.59 -6.34 8.46
CA ALA A 65 8.22 -6.80 8.22
C ALA A 65 8.00 -7.40 6.82
N PHE A 66 9.04 -7.53 5.98
CA PHE A 66 9.02 -8.24 4.69
C PHE A 66 10.22 -9.18 4.50
#